data_AF-A0A2X2WV95-F1
#
_entry.id   AF-A0A2X2WV95-F1
#
_cell.length_a   1.000
_cell.length_b   1.000
_cell.length_c   1.000
_cell.angle_alpha   90.00
_cell.angle_beta   90.00
_cell.angle_gamma   90.00
#
_symmetry.space_group_name_H-M   'P 1'
#
loop_
_entity.id
_entity.type
_entity.pdbx_description
1 polymer ?
#
loop_
_entity_poly.entity_id
_entity_poly.type
_entity_poly.pdbx_seq_one_letter_code
_entity_poly.pdbx_strand_id
1 'polypeptide(L)'
;MILAREAGYDIEPDQVRVESLVPAHCEEGSVDHFFENGDELNEQMVQRLEAAREMGLVLRYVARFDANGKARVGVEAVRPEHPLAALLPCR
;
A
#
# COMPACT_ATOMS: atom_id res chain seq x y z
N MET A 1 -6.58 11.07 -5.24
CA MET A 1 -7.34 12.32 -5.29
C MET A 1 -7.60 12.79 -6.72
N ILE A 2 -6.57 12.98 -7.56
CA ILE A 2 -6.73 13.45 -8.96
C ILE A 2 -7.80 12.63 -9.72
N LEU A 3 -7.65 11.30 -9.78
CA LEU A 3 -8.61 10.43 -10.50
C LEU A 3 -10.05 10.47 -9.94
N ALA A 4 -10.22 10.67 -8.63
CA ALA A 4 -11.54 10.75 -8.02
C ALA A 4 -12.23 12.09 -8.36
N ARG A 5 -11.46 13.19 -8.37
CA ARG A 5 -11.94 14.51 -8.81
C ARG A 5 -12.32 14.51 -10.28
N GLU A 6 -11.51 13.88 -11.14
CA GLU A 6 -11.84 13.69 -12.56
C GLU A 6 -13.11 12.84 -12.76
N ALA A 7 -13.41 11.92 -11.85
CA ALA A 7 -14.64 11.13 -11.86
C ALA A 7 -15.87 11.87 -11.29
N GLY A 8 -15.76 13.16 -10.97
CA GLY A 8 -16.85 13.99 -10.46
C GLY A 8 -17.08 13.89 -8.95
N TYR A 9 -16.17 13.26 -8.21
CA TYR A 9 -16.24 13.16 -6.76
C TYR A 9 -15.37 14.24 -6.11
N ASP A 10 -16.01 15.07 -5.28
CA ASP A 10 -15.31 16.07 -4.48
C ASP A 10 -14.69 15.38 -3.25
N ILE A 11 -13.42 14.97 -3.39
CA ILE A 11 -12.65 14.32 -2.33
C ILE A 11 -11.56 15.28 -1.82
N GLU A 12 -11.51 15.41 -0.50
CA GLU A 12 -10.50 16.16 0.23
C GLU A 12 -9.35 15.27 0.70
N PRO A 13 -8.13 15.82 0.92
CA PRO A 13 -6.95 15.04 1.30
C PRO A 13 -7.14 14.20 2.58
N ASP A 14 -7.87 14.72 3.55
CA ASP A 14 -8.19 14.07 4.83
C ASP A 14 -9.13 12.87 4.68
N GLN A 15 -9.85 12.77 3.56
CA GLN A 15 -10.69 11.63 3.20
C GLN A 15 -9.91 10.49 2.52
N VAL A 16 -8.60 10.69 2.29
CA VAL A 16 -7.70 9.68 1.74
C VAL A 16 -6.88 9.06 2.87
N ARG A 17 -7.16 7.79 3.19
CA ARG A 17 -6.35 7.04 4.15
C ARG A 17 -5.16 6.40 3.45
N VAL A 18 -3.96 6.87 3.73
CA VAL A 18 -2.72 6.25 3.25
C VAL A 18 -2.14 5.37 4.35
N GLU A 19 -1.96 4.09 4.07
CA GLU A 19 -1.17 3.19 4.90
C GLU A 19 0.31 3.50 4.70
N SER A 20 0.97 4.01 5.75
CA SER A 20 2.43 4.16 5.74
C SER A 20 3.07 2.78 5.69
N LEU A 21 4.05 2.61 4.79
CA LEU A 21 4.90 1.42 4.80
C LEU A 21 5.99 1.52 5.87
N VAL A 22 6.19 2.69 6.47
CA VAL A 22 7.20 2.90 7.50
C VAL A 22 6.53 2.82 8.86
N PRO A 23 6.97 1.92 9.76
CA PRO A 23 6.50 1.88 11.13
C PRO A 23 6.73 3.23 11.82
N ALA A 24 5.84 3.64 12.72
CA ALA A 24 5.92 4.94 13.39
C ALA A 24 7.27 5.20 14.09
N HIS A 25 7.94 4.17 14.61
CA HIS A 25 9.25 4.30 15.26
C HIS A 25 10.41 4.53 14.27
N CYS A 26 10.20 4.29 12.97
CA CYS A 26 11.14 4.58 11.89
C CYS A 26 10.81 5.89 11.17
N GLU A 27 9.70 6.56 11.48
CA GLU A 27 9.33 7.85 10.89
C GLU A 27 10.18 9.00 11.45
N GLU A 28 10.66 8.86 12.68
CA GLU A 28 11.49 9.85 13.36
C GLU A 28 12.97 9.41 13.33
N GLY A 29 13.84 10.19 12.70
CA GLY A 29 15.28 9.90 12.65
C GLY A 29 15.99 10.42 11.40
N SER A 30 17.28 10.09 11.29
CA SER A 30 18.04 10.30 10.06
C SER A 30 17.76 9.19 9.04
N VAL A 31 18.13 9.43 7.78
CA VAL A 31 18.09 8.40 6.73
C VAL A 31 18.93 7.17 7.13
N ASP A 32 20.07 7.38 7.77
CA ASP A 32 20.93 6.27 8.25
C ASP A 32 20.21 5.43 9.31
N HIS A 33 19.54 6.06 10.28
CA HIS A 33 18.75 5.38 11.29
C HIS A 33 17.63 4.53 10.67
N PHE A 34 16.98 5.03 9.60
CA PHE A 34 15.97 4.24 8.88
C PHE A 34 16.56 2.95 8.27
N PHE A 35 17.74 3.04 7.64
CA PHE A 35 18.38 1.86 7.06
C PHE A 35 18.95 0.89 8.11
N GLU A 36 19.42 1.40 9.24
CA GLU A 36 19.87 0.59 10.38
C GLU A 36 18.73 -0.22 11.01
N ASN A 37 17.50 0.29 10.98
CA ASN A 37 16.29 -0.39 11.49
C ASN A 37 15.45 -1.04 10.37
N GLY A 38 15.97 -1.06 9.13
CA GLY A 38 15.23 -1.56 7.97
C GLY A 38 14.89 -3.05 8.02
N ASP A 39 15.62 -3.83 8.82
CA ASP A 39 15.39 -5.27 8.98
C ASP A 39 14.02 -5.56 9.61
N GLU A 40 13.59 -4.78 10.61
CA GLU A 40 12.28 -4.95 11.24
C GLU A 40 11.14 -4.68 10.24
N LEU A 41 11.29 -3.65 9.41
CA LEU A 41 10.37 -3.36 8.31
C LEU A 41 10.32 -4.52 7.31
N ASN A 42 11.49 -5.07 6.96
CA ASN A 42 11.59 -6.20 6.05
C ASN A 42 10.89 -7.43 6.61
N GLU A 43 11.08 -7.76 7.89
CA GLU A 43 10.41 -8.89 8.56
C GLU A 43 8.89 -8.78 8.51
N GLN A 44 8.33 -7.60 8.82
CA GLN A 44 6.89 -7.37 8.75
C GLN A 44 6.34 -7.59 7.32
N MET A 45 7.07 -7.12 6.30
CA MET A 45 6.67 -7.31 4.91
C MET A 45 6.82 -8.78 4.45
N VAL A 46 7.84 -9.48 4.91
CA VAL A 46 8.02 -10.93 4.67
C VAL A 46 6.85 -11.71 5.25
N GLN A 47 6.46 -11.44 6.49
CA GLN A 47 5.31 -12.11 7.12
C GLN A 47 4.01 -11.88 6.34
N ARG A 48 3.75 -10.65 5.88
CA ARG A 48 2.59 -10.34 5.04
C ARG A 48 2.64 -11.08 3.71
N LEU A 49 3.83 -11.19 3.11
CA LEU A 49 4.04 -11.89 1.85
C LEU A 49 3.82 -13.40 2.00
N GLU A 50 4.32 -14.00 3.07
CA GLU A 50 4.13 -15.41 3.39
C GLU A 50 2.66 -15.73 3.63
N ALA A 51 1.96 -14.95 4.47
CA ALA A 51 0.53 -15.11 4.70
C ALA A 51 -0.29 -15.00 3.40
N ALA A 52 0.05 -14.04 2.52
CA ALA A 52 -0.60 -13.93 1.21
C ALA A 52 -0.33 -15.16 0.34
N ARG A 53 0.92 -15.66 0.31
CA ARG A 53 1.30 -16.85 -0.47
C ARG A 53 0.62 -18.11 0.01
N GLU A 54 0.48 -18.31 1.32
CA GLU A 54 -0.27 -19.43 1.89
C GLU A 54 -1.72 -19.46 1.41
N MET A 55 -2.31 -18.28 1.20
CA MET A 55 -3.66 -18.11 0.65
C MET A 55 -3.70 -18.11 -0.89
N GLY A 56 -2.57 -18.32 -1.58
CA GLY A 56 -2.48 -18.26 -3.04
C GLY A 56 -2.67 -16.86 -3.63
N LEU A 57 -2.42 -15.81 -2.84
CA LEU A 57 -2.57 -14.40 -3.20
C LEU A 57 -1.21 -13.74 -3.47
N VAL A 58 -1.23 -12.56 -4.08
CA VAL A 58 -0.05 -11.72 -4.31
C VAL A 58 -0.25 -10.34 -3.70
N LEU A 59 0.82 -9.76 -3.14
CA LEU A 59 0.78 -8.41 -2.58
C LEU A 59 0.93 -7.34 -3.68
N ARG A 60 0.12 -6.28 -3.59
CA ARG A 60 0.20 -5.09 -4.44
C ARG A 60 -0.06 -3.84 -3.60
N TYR A 61 0.71 -2.78 -3.85
CA TYR A 61 0.43 -1.45 -3.30
C TYR A 61 -0.57 -0.75 -4.20
N VAL A 62 -1.80 -0.58 -3.71
CA VAL A 62 -2.95 -0.19 -4.54
C VAL A 62 -3.65 1.03 -3.97
N ALA A 63 -4.09 1.92 -4.85
CA ALA A 63 -5.03 2.98 -4.53
C ALA A 63 -6.45 2.50 -4.87
N ARG A 64 -7.39 2.65 -3.93
CA ARG A 64 -8.80 2.39 -4.12
C ARG A 64 -9.63 3.58 -3.74
N PHE A 65 -10.74 3.72 -4.44
CA PHE A 65 -11.76 4.72 -4.18
C PHE A 65 -13.11 4.01 -4.12
N ASP A 66 -13.89 4.31 -3.09
CA ASP A 66 -15.26 3.83 -2.97
C ASP A 66 -16.26 4.92 -3.40
N ALA A 67 -17.46 4.49 -3.82
CA ALA A 67 -18.52 5.41 -4.21
C ALA A 67 -19.08 6.23 -3.02
N ASN A 68 -18.68 5.91 -1.78
CA ASN A 68 -19.05 6.66 -0.58
C ASN A 68 -18.10 7.83 -0.32
N GLY A 69 -17.15 8.09 -1.23
CA GLY A 69 -16.20 9.21 -1.13
C GLY A 69 -14.94 8.90 -0.32
N LYS A 70 -14.71 7.65 0.10
CA LYS A 70 -13.50 7.26 0.82
C LYS A 70 -12.46 6.70 -0.13
N ALA A 71 -11.24 7.22 -0.03
CA ALA A 71 -10.09 6.65 -0.71
C ALA A 71 -9.15 5.98 0.29
N ARG A 72 -8.50 4.90 -0.15
CA ARG A 72 -7.40 4.30 0.58
C ARG A 72 -6.24 3.97 -0.33
N VAL A 73 -5.03 4.04 0.19
CA VAL A 73 -3.82 3.57 -0.47
C VAL A 73 -3.09 2.66 0.51
N GLY A 74 -2.72 1.44 0.09
CA GLY A 74 -2.07 0.50 0.99
C GLY A 74 -1.69 -0.82 0.33
N VAL A 75 -1.05 -1.69 1.10
CA VAL A 75 -0.67 -3.04 0.65
C VAL A 75 -1.89 -3.95 0.75
N GLU A 76 -2.27 -4.55 -0.37
CA GLU A 76 -3.37 -5.49 -0.42
C GLU A 76 -2.95 -6.82 -1.04
N ALA A 77 -3.47 -7.90 -0.48
CA ALA A 77 -3.40 -9.22 -1.08
C ALA A 77 -4.52 -9.38 -2.11
N VAL A 78 -4.14 -9.63 -3.37
CA VAL A 78 -5.07 -9.81 -4.49
C VAL A 78 -4.90 -11.20 -5.09
N ARG A 79 -5.98 -11.71 -5.71
CA ARG A 79 -5.90 -12.98 -6.42
C ARG A 79 -5.00 -12.86 -7.66
N PRO A 80 -4.33 -13.94 -8.08
CA PRO A 80 -3.48 -13.94 -9.28
C PRO A 80 -4.22 -13.52 -10.56
N GLU A 81 -5.53 -13.77 -10.63
CA GLU A 81 -6.38 -13.41 -11.78
C GLU A 81 -6.83 -11.94 -11.75
N HIS A 82 -6.59 -11.22 -10.64
CA HIS A 82 -6.95 -9.81 -10.54
C HIS A 82 -6.06 -8.99 -11.51
N PRO A 83 -6.60 -8.02 -12.28
CA PRO A 83 -5.80 -7.25 -13.25
C PRO A 83 -4.55 -6.59 -12.66
N LEU A 84 -4.62 -6.14 -11.40
CA LEU A 84 -3.48 -5.57 -10.67
C LEU A 84 -2.35 -6.58 -10.36
N ALA A 85 -2.65 -7.88 -10.33
CA ALA A 85 -1.64 -8.92 -10.14
C ALA A 85 -0.73 -9.06 -11.38
N ALA A 86 -1.27 -8.82 -12.57
CA ALA A 86 -0.56 -8.96 -13.84
C ALA A 86 0.34 -7.77 -14.21
N LEU A 87 0.40 -6.73 -13.36
CA LEU A 87 1.25 -5.56 -13.61
C LEU A 87 2.73 -5.97 -13.58
N LEU A 88 3.42 -5.72 -14.69
CA LEU A 88 4.87 -5.87 -14.78
C LEU A 88 5.55 -4.71 -14.04
N PRO A 89 6.75 -4.91 -13.49
CA PRO A 89 7.54 -3.82 -12.92
C PRO A 89 7.71 -2.70 -13.94
N CYS A 90 7.51 -1.45 -13.53
CA CYS A 90 7.90 -0.31 -14.35
C CYS A 90 9.41 -0.39 -14.58
N ARG A 91 9.83 -0.43 -15.86
CA ARG A 91 11.24 -0.30 -16.24
C ARG A 91 11.69 1.16 -16.18
#